data_AF-A0A3M1DC88-F1
#
_entry.id   AF-A0A3M1DC88-F1
#
_cell.length_a   1.000
_cell.length_b   1.000
_cell.length_c   1.000
_cell.angle_alpha   90.00
_cell.angle_beta   90.00
_cell.angle_gamma   90.00
#
_symmetry.space_group_name_H-M   'P 1'
#
loop_
_entity.id
_entity.type
_entity.pdbx_description
1 polymer ?
#
loop_
_entity_poly.entity_id
_entity_poly.type
_entity_poly.pdbx_seq_one_letter_code
_entity_poly.pdbx_strand_id
1 'polypeptide(L)'
;MRFQPSLWFMRDNHLPFARTARTIGKSVRILPRESYLALLENAQGTTLFADAFALLGNKRANITEGGRLSCAYFVSAVLLIASSFAPSFGLIRALHFTVRGTREDLRACGWKPISAPRKGAVVVWEAREGHEHIGFALGGGMALSNSSTFGRVTRHPLTFGKRGTNVYRRVTELWWHPALD
;
A
#
# COMPACT_ATOMS: atom_id res chain seq x y z
N MET A 1 -27.30 -4.96 59.92
CA MET A 1 -28.00 -5.73 58.87
C MET A 1 -26.95 -6.55 58.12
N ARG A 2 -26.98 -7.87 58.26
CA ARG A 2 -26.01 -8.80 57.63
C ARG A 2 -26.54 -9.15 56.24
N PHE A 3 -25.71 -9.04 55.21
CA PHE A 3 -25.97 -9.63 53.90
C PHE A 3 -24.90 -10.69 53.63
N GLN A 4 -25.31 -11.95 53.54
CA GLN A 4 -24.48 -13.07 53.13
C GLN A 4 -24.37 -13.10 51.60
N PRO A 5 -23.21 -13.47 51.01
CA PRO A 5 -23.10 -13.77 49.60
C PRO A 5 -23.47 -15.24 49.34
N SER A 6 -24.38 -15.49 48.39
CA SER A 6 -24.71 -16.83 47.92
C SER A 6 -23.65 -17.33 46.93
N LEU A 7 -22.91 -18.38 47.31
CA LEU A 7 -22.23 -19.29 46.40
C LEU A 7 -23.28 -20.10 45.63
N TRP A 8 -23.38 -19.96 44.31
CA TRP A 8 -23.81 -21.06 43.43
C TRP A 8 -23.05 -21.00 42.08
N PHE A 9 -22.20 -22.01 41.91
CA PHE A 9 -21.85 -22.70 40.65
C PHE A 9 -20.87 -22.04 39.66
N MET A 10 -19.63 -22.50 39.77
CA MET A 10 -18.80 -22.91 38.63
C MET A 10 -19.68 -23.59 37.56
N ARG A 11 -19.66 -23.03 36.34
CA ARG A 11 -19.99 -23.76 35.13
C ARG A 11 -18.82 -23.62 34.18
N ASP A 12 -18.26 -24.77 33.88
CA ASP A 12 -17.23 -25.00 32.88
C ASP A 12 -17.60 -24.33 31.55
N ASN A 13 -16.73 -23.43 31.09
CA ASN A 13 -16.76 -22.90 29.74
C ASN A 13 -16.31 -23.98 28.75
N HIS A 14 -17.19 -24.95 28.49
CA HIS A 14 -17.09 -25.81 27.32
C HIS A 14 -17.66 -25.08 26.10
N LEU A 15 -16.82 -24.27 25.44
CA LEU A 15 -17.03 -23.94 24.03
C LEU A 15 -16.16 -24.89 23.20
N PRO A 16 -16.73 -25.87 22.48
CA PRO A 16 -15.98 -26.72 21.57
C PRO A 16 -15.80 -25.96 20.26
N PHE A 17 -14.88 -25.00 20.21
CA PHE A 17 -14.28 -24.57 18.95
C PHE A 17 -12.93 -25.26 18.77
N ALA A 18 -12.94 -26.59 18.83
CA ALA A 18 -11.97 -27.38 18.11
C ALA A 18 -12.25 -27.18 16.61
N ARG A 19 -11.73 -26.09 16.04
CA ARG A 19 -11.53 -26.03 14.59
C ARG A 19 -10.50 -27.11 14.30
N THR A 20 -10.98 -28.25 13.82
CA THR A 20 -10.18 -29.21 13.09
C THR A 20 -9.53 -28.45 11.95
N ALA A 21 -8.29 -28.03 12.17
CA ALA A 21 -7.42 -27.63 11.08
C ALA A 21 -7.33 -28.85 10.18
N ARG A 22 -8.05 -28.80 9.05
CA ARG A 22 -7.91 -29.76 7.98
C ARG A 22 -6.48 -29.60 7.50
N THR A 23 -5.56 -30.43 7.99
CA THR A 23 -4.18 -30.50 7.55
C THR A 23 -4.22 -30.93 6.10
N ILE A 24 -4.19 -29.95 5.20
CA ILE A 24 -3.88 -30.20 3.81
C ILE A 24 -2.41 -30.60 3.83
N GLY A 25 -2.11 -31.88 3.63
CA GLY A 25 -0.76 -32.44 3.61
C GLY A 25 0.11 -31.97 2.43
N LYS A 26 -0.05 -30.71 2.01
CA LYS A 26 0.76 -30.05 0.99
C LYS A 26 1.43 -28.83 1.62
N SER A 27 2.73 -28.70 1.42
CA SER A 27 3.46 -27.47 1.77
C SER A 27 2.83 -26.29 1.04
N VAL A 28 2.30 -25.32 1.78
CA VAL A 28 1.76 -24.08 1.23
C VAL A 28 2.92 -23.11 1.03
N ARG A 29 3.13 -22.64 -0.20
CA ARG A 29 4.12 -21.60 -0.52
C ARG A 29 3.40 -20.39 -1.11
N ILE A 30 3.63 -19.22 -0.53
CA ILE A 30 3.20 -17.94 -1.12
C ILE A 30 4.07 -17.66 -2.35
N LEU A 31 3.44 -17.15 -3.40
CA LEU A 31 4.10 -16.70 -4.62
C LEU A 31 4.19 -15.16 -4.58
N PRO A 32 5.33 -14.58 -4.16
CA PRO A 32 5.35 -13.19 -3.71
C PRO A 32 5.00 -12.20 -4.81
N ARG A 33 5.54 -12.42 -6.01
CA ARG A 33 5.32 -11.58 -7.18
C ARG A 33 3.86 -11.62 -7.63
N GLU A 34 3.26 -12.80 -7.70
CA GLU A 34 1.88 -13.02 -8.11
C GLU A 34 0.91 -12.38 -7.10
N SER A 35 1.14 -12.59 -5.81
CA SER A 35 0.36 -11.99 -4.74
C SER A 35 0.48 -10.45 -4.73
N TYR A 36 1.67 -9.91 -4.98
CA TYR A 36 1.90 -8.47 -5.13
C TYR A 36 1.15 -7.88 -6.33
N LEU A 37 1.25 -8.52 -7.50
CA LEU A 37 0.55 -8.06 -8.70
C LEU A 37 -0.97 -8.13 -8.55
N ALA A 38 -1.49 -9.19 -7.92
CA ALA A 38 -2.90 -9.31 -7.59
C ALA A 38 -3.36 -8.22 -6.61
N LEU A 39 -2.52 -7.86 -5.63
CA LEU A 39 -2.80 -6.75 -4.72
C LEU A 39 -2.95 -5.42 -5.46
N LEU A 40 -2.08 -5.14 -6.44
CA LEU A 40 -2.21 -3.94 -7.27
C LEU A 40 -3.51 -3.93 -8.08
N GLU A 41 -3.85 -5.05 -8.72
CA GLU A 41 -5.07 -5.17 -9.52
C GLU A 41 -6.32 -4.98 -8.65
N ASN A 42 -6.36 -5.60 -7.48
CA ASN A 42 -7.47 -5.52 -6.53
C ASN A 42 -7.58 -4.15 -5.85
N ALA A 43 -6.50 -3.38 -5.76
CA ALA A 43 -6.54 -2.04 -5.19
C ALA A 43 -7.28 -1.04 -6.09
N GLN A 44 -7.46 -1.33 -7.39
CA GLN A 44 -8.12 -0.40 -8.31
C GLN A 44 -9.53 -0.03 -7.82
N GLY A 45 -9.84 1.27 -7.77
CA GLY A 45 -11.13 1.80 -7.37
C GLY A 45 -11.35 1.96 -5.86
N THR A 46 -10.43 1.45 -5.03
CA THR A 46 -10.59 1.53 -3.56
C THR A 46 -10.38 2.93 -3.01
N THR A 47 -11.11 3.24 -1.94
CA THR A 47 -10.97 4.46 -1.10
C THR A 47 -10.25 4.17 0.22
N LEU A 48 -9.69 2.96 0.41
CA LEU A 48 -9.03 2.55 1.65
C LEU A 48 -7.92 3.53 2.11
N PHE A 49 -7.29 4.22 1.16
CA PHE A 49 -6.19 5.15 1.41
C PHE A 49 -6.65 6.62 1.44
N ALA A 50 -7.95 6.90 1.41
CA ALA A 50 -8.46 8.26 1.38
C ALA A 50 -8.19 9.00 2.70
N ASP A 51 -8.32 8.31 3.83
CA ASP A 51 -8.31 8.93 5.15
C ASP A 51 -7.22 8.36 6.05
N ALA A 52 -6.37 9.24 6.56
CA ALA A 52 -5.40 8.96 7.60
C ALA A 52 -5.40 10.13 8.59
N PHE A 53 -5.63 9.82 9.87
CA PHE A 53 -5.74 10.85 10.90
C PHE A 53 -4.47 10.91 11.75
N ALA A 54 -3.99 12.12 12.00
CA ALA A 54 -2.87 12.37 12.89
C ALA A 54 -3.20 13.53 13.85
N LEU A 55 -2.42 13.62 14.94
CA LEU A 55 -2.40 14.77 15.82
C LEU A 55 -1.33 15.75 15.33
N LEU A 56 -1.75 16.94 14.91
CA LEU A 56 -0.87 18.05 14.58
C LEU A 56 -0.90 19.02 15.75
N GLY A 57 0.08 18.89 16.65
CA GLY A 57 -0.01 19.45 18.00
C GLY A 57 -1.20 18.84 18.74
N ASN A 58 -2.15 19.67 19.17
CA ASN A 58 -3.35 19.22 19.88
C ASN A 58 -4.59 19.06 18.99
N LYS A 59 -4.45 19.22 17.66
CA LYS A 59 -5.58 19.13 16.73
C LYS A 59 -5.54 17.81 15.95
N ARG A 60 -6.65 17.07 15.98
CA ARG A 60 -6.88 15.95 15.06
C ARG A 60 -7.11 16.48 13.65
N ALA A 61 -6.35 15.97 12.68
CA ALA A 61 -6.49 16.33 11.28
C ALA A 61 -6.44 15.08 10.39
N ASN A 62 -7.18 15.09 9.29
CA ASN A 62 -7.04 14.12 8.22
C ASN A 62 -5.89 14.57 7.32
N ILE A 63 -4.72 13.95 7.43
CA ILE A 63 -3.49 14.37 6.75
C ILE A 63 -3.47 13.98 5.27
N THR A 64 -4.39 13.12 4.83
CA THR A 64 -4.55 12.74 3.42
C THR A 64 -5.68 13.50 2.72
N GLU A 65 -6.46 14.29 3.47
CA GLU A 65 -7.53 15.17 2.98
C GLU A 65 -8.52 14.46 2.03
N GLY A 66 -9.12 13.36 2.48
CA GLY A 66 -10.08 12.59 1.67
C GLY A 66 -9.46 12.01 0.40
N GLY A 67 -8.16 11.72 0.44
CA GLY A 67 -7.39 11.12 -0.63
C GLY A 67 -6.69 12.13 -1.54
N ARG A 68 -6.82 13.44 -1.32
CA ARG A 68 -6.09 14.44 -2.11
C ARG A 68 -4.57 14.25 -2.03
N LEU A 69 -4.08 13.87 -0.84
CA LEU A 69 -2.64 13.76 -0.51
C LEU A 69 -2.19 12.32 -0.21
N SER A 70 -2.91 11.30 -0.68
CA SER A 70 -2.65 9.92 -0.27
C SER A 70 -1.78 9.09 -1.22
N CYS A 71 -1.16 9.67 -2.25
CA CYS A 71 -0.36 8.88 -3.21
C CYS A 71 0.80 8.12 -2.54
N ALA A 72 1.53 8.77 -1.65
CA ALA A 72 2.60 8.12 -0.87
C ALA A 72 2.05 7.11 0.14
N TYR A 73 0.91 7.40 0.76
CA TYR A 73 0.23 6.49 1.70
C TYR A 73 -0.18 5.20 0.99
N PHE A 74 -0.83 5.32 -0.17
CA PHE A 74 -1.19 4.18 -1.02
C PHE A 74 0.02 3.31 -1.37
N VAL A 75 1.08 3.92 -1.94
CA VAL A 75 2.25 3.17 -2.39
C VAL A 75 2.94 2.48 -1.21
N SER A 76 3.20 3.20 -0.13
CA SER A 76 3.88 2.63 1.03
C SER A 76 3.05 1.54 1.72
N ALA A 77 1.73 1.71 1.83
CA ALA A 77 0.85 0.68 2.40
C ALA A 77 0.86 -0.62 1.58
N VAL A 78 0.75 -0.51 0.25
CA VAL A 78 0.81 -1.68 -0.65
C VAL A 78 2.16 -2.40 -0.51
N LEU A 79 3.26 -1.66 -0.53
CA LEU A 79 4.60 -2.24 -0.38
C LEU A 79 4.80 -2.87 0.99
N LEU A 80 4.24 -2.28 2.04
CA LEU A 80 4.32 -2.81 3.40
C LEU A 80 3.54 -4.12 3.51
N ILE A 81 2.32 -4.20 2.95
CA ILE A 81 1.55 -5.45 2.89
C ILE A 81 2.34 -6.52 2.11
N ALA A 82 2.83 -6.16 0.92
CA ALA A 82 3.55 -7.07 0.05
C ALA A 82 4.90 -7.55 0.63
N SER A 83 5.47 -6.79 1.58
CA SER A 83 6.66 -7.22 2.34
C SER A 83 6.40 -8.50 3.14
N SER A 84 5.16 -8.79 3.52
CA SER A 84 4.80 -10.05 4.19
C SER A 84 4.95 -11.28 3.30
N PHE A 85 5.06 -11.09 1.98
CA PHE A 85 5.25 -12.18 1.03
C PHE A 85 6.73 -12.41 0.69
N ALA A 86 7.61 -11.44 0.96
CA ALA A 86 9.03 -11.51 0.60
C ALA A 86 9.90 -11.85 1.84
N PRO A 87 10.48 -13.06 1.93
CA PRO A 87 11.17 -13.53 3.14
C PRO A 87 12.54 -12.87 3.39
N SER A 88 13.08 -12.13 2.41
CA SER A 88 14.42 -11.56 2.44
C SER A 88 14.36 -10.07 2.14
N PHE A 89 14.29 -9.25 3.19
CA PHE A 89 14.19 -7.78 3.17
C PHE A 89 12.85 -7.28 2.60
N GLY A 90 11.99 -6.76 3.50
CA GLY A 90 10.73 -6.15 3.12
C GLY A 90 10.91 -5.06 2.07
N LEU A 91 9.92 -4.93 1.18
CA LEU A 91 9.90 -3.94 0.10
C LEU A 91 9.90 -2.50 0.63
N ILE A 92 9.47 -2.28 1.86
CA ILE A 92 9.57 -0.98 2.56
C ILE A 92 9.64 -1.23 4.06
N ARG A 93 10.22 -0.33 4.86
CA ARG A 93 10.31 -0.51 6.33
C ARG A 93 9.11 0.06 7.05
N ALA A 94 8.53 1.14 6.53
CA ALA A 94 7.46 1.86 7.21
C ALA A 94 6.40 2.39 6.24
N LEU A 95 5.28 2.79 6.84
CA LEU A 95 4.26 3.56 6.16
C LEU A 95 4.74 5.01 5.99
N HIS A 96 4.46 5.61 4.84
CA HIS A 96 4.89 6.97 4.50
C HIS A 96 3.74 7.81 3.96
N PHE A 97 3.68 9.08 4.36
CA PHE A 97 2.70 10.05 3.87
C PHE A 97 3.33 11.10 2.93
N THR A 98 4.62 10.97 2.62
CA THR A 98 5.32 11.88 1.71
C THR A 98 6.10 11.09 0.66
N VAL A 99 6.14 11.60 -0.58
CA VAL A 99 6.88 10.98 -1.69
C VAL A 99 8.38 10.90 -1.36
N ARG A 100 8.94 11.93 -0.71
CA ARG A 100 10.33 11.95 -0.24
C ARG A 100 10.62 10.79 0.71
N GLY A 101 9.82 10.62 1.77
CA GLY A 101 10.00 9.55 2.74
C GLY A 101 9.91 8.17 2.09
N THR A 102 8.93 7.98 1.18
CA THR A 102 8.82 6.73 0.42
C THR A 102 10.09 6.48 -0.42
N ARG A 103 10.62 7.47 -1.14
CA ARG A 103 11.83 7.32 -1.98
C ARG A 103 13.08 6.98 -1.16
N GLU A 104 13.27 7.64 -0.03
CA GLU A 104 14.37 7.36 0.89
C GLU A 104 14.29 5.91 1.40
N ASP A 105 13.09 5.43 1.70
CA ASP A 105 12.89 4.09 2.20
C ASP A 105 13.00 3.01 1.11
N LEU A 106 12.53 3.28 -0.12
CA LEU A 106 12.77 2.42 -1.28
C LEU A 106 14.27 2.17 -1.45
N ARG A 107 15.08 3.23 -1.42
CA ARG A 107 16.55 3.12 -1.54
C ARG A 107 17.14 2.29 -0.40
N ALA A 108 16.69 2.54 0.84
CA ALA A 108 17.15 1.79 2.01
C ALA A 108 16.76 0.31 1.96
N CYS A 109 15.61 -0.01 1.36
CA CYS A 109 15.12 -1.35 1.11
C CYS A 109 15.66 -1.97 -0.18
N GLY A 110 16.74 -1.46 -0.76
CA GLY A 110 17.41 -2.14 -1.88
C GLY A 110 16.74 -1.98 -3.24
N TRP A 111 15.72 -1.12 -3.37
CA TRP A 111 15.18 -0.77 -4.69
C TRP A 111 16.26 -0.10 -5.54
N LYS A 112 16.26 -0.44 -6.83
CA LYS A 112 17.21 0.07 -7.82
C LYS A 112 16.49 0.88 -8.89
N PRO A 113 17.06 2.01 -9.34
CA PRO A 113 16.52 2.73 -10.48
C PRO A 113 16.60 1.87 -11.75
N ILE A 114 15.59 1.97 -12.60
CA ILE A 114 15.52 1.30 -13.91
C ILE A 114 15.23 2.31 -15.02
N SER A 115 15.67 2.03 -16.24
CA SER A 115 15.46 2.91 -17.40
C SER A 115 14.13 2.70 -18.11
N ALA A 116 13.52 1.52 -17.94
CA ALA A 116 12.28 1.14 -18.62
C ALA A 116 11.23 0.63 -17.62
N PRO A 117 9.95 0.98 -17.79
CA PRO A 117 8.90 0.59 -16.86
C PRO A 117 8.67 -0.93 -16.88
N ARG A 118 8.70 -1.54 -15.70
CA ARG A 118 8.34 -2.95 -15.48
C ARG A 118 6.98 -3.03 -14.79
N LYS A 119 6.16 -4.05 -15.10
CA LYS A 119 4.90 -4.28 -14.37
C LYS A 119 5.21 -4.51 -12.89
N GLY A 120 4.63 -3.70 -12.02
CA GLY A 120 4.90 -3.67 -10.58
C GLY A 120 6.01 -2.72 -10.14
N ALA A 121 6.73 -2.04 -11.04
CA ALA A 121 7.72 -1.03 -10.67
C ALA A 121 7.04 0.17 -10.01
N VAL A 122 7.72 0.79 -9.04
CA VAL A 122 7.29 2.08 -8.48
C VAL A 122 7.67 3.18 -9.47
N VAL A 123 6.73 4.10 -9.71
CA VAL A 123 6.88 5.23 -10.63
C VAL A 123 6.77 6.51 -9.84
N VAL A 124 7.70 7.43 -10.05
CA VAL A 124 7.63 8.80 -9.54
C VAL A 124 7.46 9.75 -10.73
N TRP A 125 6.56 10.70 -10.58
CA TRP A 125 6.31 11.75 -11.56
C TRP A 125 6.76 13.11 -11.05
N GLU A 126 7.15 13.99 -11.98
CA GLU A 126 7.62 15.34 -11.69
C GLU A 126 6.64 16.14 -10.84
N ALA A 127 7.14 17.09 -10.05
CA ALA A 127 6.26 17.94 -9.26
C ALA A 127 5.37 18.82 -10.13
N ARG A 128 4.11 18.96 -9.71
CA ARG A 128 3.18 19.99 -10.20
C ARG A 128 2.63 20.71 -9.00
N GLU A 129 2.62 22.04 -9.03
CA GLU A 129 2.16 22.87 -7.91
C GLU A 129 2.85 22.48 -6.58
N GLY A 130 4.14 22.18 -6.63
CA GLY A 130 4.93 21.80 -5.45
C GLY A 130 4.78 20.35 -4.98
N HIS A 131 3.94 19.53 -5.60
CA HIS A 131 3.71 18.15 -5.19
C HIS A 131 4.19 17.14 -6.24
N GLU A 132 5.16 16.30 -5.87
CA GLU A 132 5.48 15.07 -6.62
C GLU A 132 4.31 14.08 -6.55
N HIS A 133 4.31 13.08 -7.42
CA HIS A 133 3.32 12.01 -7.41
C HIS A 133 3.98 10.66 -7.55
N ILE A 134 3.35 9.64 -7.01
CA ILE A 134 3.92 8.29 -6.94
C ILE A 134 2.84 7.23 -7.12
N GLY A 135 3.22 6.10 -7.71
CA GLY A 135 2.32 5.01 -8.05
C GLY A 135 3.08 3.80 -8.56
N PHE A 136 2.37 2.91 -9.27
CA PHE A 136 2.93 1.68 -9.82
C PHE A 136 2.72 1.60 -11.33
N ALA A 137 3.70 1.07 -12.06
CA ALA A 137 3.55 0.74 -13.46
C ALA A 137 2.77 -0.58 -13.59
N LEU A 138 1.77 -0.63 -14.47
CA LEU A 138 0.97 -1.84 -14.73
C LEU A 138 1.42 -2.60 -16.00
N GLY A 139 2.41 -2.07 -16.73
CA GLY A 139 2.74 -2.52 -18.08
C GLY A 139 1.79 -1.93 -19.13
N GLY A 140 2.08 -2.17 -20.42
CA GLY A 140 1.24 -1.68 -21.53
C GLY A 140 1.03 -0.16 -21.56
N GLY A 141 1.99 0.61 -21.04
CA GLY A 141 1.87 2.08 -20.95
C GLY A 141 0.87 2.57 -19.91
N MET A 142 0.46 1.72 -18.96
CA MET A 142 -0.49 2.07 -17.90
C MET A 142 0.18 2.15 -16.53
N ALA A 143 -0.44 2.92 -15.64
CA ALA A 143 -0.05 3.07 -14.25
C ALA A 143 -1.27 3.03 -13.32
N LEU A 144 -0.99 2.81 -12.04
CA LEU A 144 -1.95 2.81 -10.94
C LEU A 144 -1.46 3.77 -9.87
N SER A 145 -2.28 4.73 -9.48
CA SER A 145 -1.96 5.65 -8.40
C SER A 145 -3.23 6.15 -7.72
N ASN A 146 -3.12 6.72 -6.53
CA ASN A 146 -4.24 7.41 -5.94
C ASN A 146 -4.53 8.71 -6.71
N SER A 147 -5.77 8.92 -7.16
CA SER A 147 -6.17 10.16 -7.81
C SER A 147 -6.50 11.24 -6.77
N SER A 148 -5.76 12.35 -6.79
CA SER A 148 -6.08 13.53 -5.98
C SER A 148 -7.44 14.15 -6.31
N THR A 149 -7.97 13.89 -7.51
CA THR A 149 -9.29 14.39 -7.95
C THR A 149 -10.42 13.52 -7.44
N PHE A 150 -10.26 12.19 -7.45
CA PHE A 150 -11.33 11.25 -7.10
C PHE A 150 -11.23 10.67 -5.69
N GLY A 151 -10.13 10.94 -4.97
CA GLY A 151 -9.88 10.39 -3.63
C GLY A 151 -9.80 8.86 -3.59
N ARG A 152 -9.42 8.23 -4.71
CA ARG A 152 -9.40 6.77 -4.86
C ARG A 152 -8.28 6.29 -5.77
N VAL A 153 -7.87 5.04 -5.59
CA VAL A 153 -6.89 4.40 -6.47
C VAL A 153 -7.46 4.26 -7.88
N THR A 154 -6.75 4.78 -8.88
CA THR A 154 -7.23 4.89 -10.25
C THR A 154 -6.15 4.42 -11.21
N ARG A 155 -6.58 3.68 -12.24
CA ARG A 155 -5.75 3.29 -13.38
C ARG A 155 -5.76 4.39 -14.43
N HIS A 156 -4.60 4.78 -14.94
CA HIS A 156 -4.45 5.84 -15.93
C HIS A 156 -3.25 5.58 -16.86
N PRO A 157 -3.13 6.29 -18.01
CA PRO A 157 -1.91 6.23 -18.83
C PRO A 157 -0.67 6.60 -18.02
N LEU A 158 0.47 5.98 -18.31
CA LEU A 158 1.72 6.16 -17.55
C LEU A 158 2.14 7.62 -17.43
N THR A 159 1.88 8.45 -18.44
CA THR A 159 2.19 9.89 -18.42
C THR A 159 0.95 10.79 -18.27
N PHE A 160 -0.17 10.22 -17.81
CA PHE A 160 -1.51 10.83 -17.70
C PHE A 160 -2.16 11.26 -19.02
N GLY A 161 -1.39 11.82 -19.94
CA GLY A 161 -1.79 12.12 -21.30
C GLY A 161 -0.61 12.14 -22.26
N LYS A 162 -0.83 12.65 -23.48
CA LYS A 162 0.21 12.81 -24.50
C LYS A 162 1.07 14.04 -24.20
N ARG A 163 2.36 13.98 -24.54
CA ARG A 163 3.27 15.12 -24.43
C ARG A 163 2.65 16.36 -25.10
N GLY A 164 2.72 17.50 -24.43
CA GLY A 164 2.13 18.76 -24.87
C GLY A 164 0.68 19.01 -24.39
N THR A 165 0.04 18.02 -23.75
CA THR A 165 -1.28 18.23 -23.10
C THR A 165 -1.12 18.80 -21.69
N ASN A 166 -2.13 19.54 -21.22
CA ASN A 166 -2.16 20.09 -19.85
C ASN A 166 -2.16 18.99 -18.77
N VAL A 167 -2.59 17.77 -19.09
CA VAL A 167 -2.56 16.61 -18.18
C VAL A 167 -1.25 15.83 -18.22
N TYR A 168 -0.37 16.06 -19.20
CA TYR A 168 0.88 15.31 -19.34
C TYR A 168 1.82 15.47 -18.16
N ARG A 169 2.20 14.38 -17.53
CA ARG A 169 3.15 14.40 -16.43
C ARG A 169 4.32 13.46 -16.73
N ARG A 170 5.53 14.01 -16.73
CA ARG A 170 6.74 13.24 -17.00
C ARG A 170 7.08 12.34 -15.83
N VAL A 171 7.48 11.10 -16.15
CA VAL A 171 8.10 10.19 -15.19
C VAL A 171 9.51 10.67 -14.90
N THR A 172 9.83 10.90 -13.63
CA THR A 172 11.17 11.29 -13.18
C THR A 172 12.00 10.10 -12.74
N GLU A 173 11.35 9.09 -12.15
CA GLU A 173 12.04 7.90 -11.64
C GLU A 173 11.18 6.64 -11.83
N LEU A 174 11.87 5.53 -12.05
CA LEU A 174 11.32 4.19 -12.03
C LEU A 174 12.19 3.34 -11.11
N TRP A 175 11.56 2.57 -10.23
CA TRP A 175 12.25 1.75 -9.25
C TRP A 175 11.81 0.29 -9.37
N TRP A 176 12.76 -0.63 -9.33
CA TRP A 176 12.52 -2.07 -9.27
C TRP A 176 13.20 -2.70 -8.05
N HIS A 177 12.56 -3.72 -7.48
CA HIS A 177 13.13 -4.49 -6.37
C HIS A 177 13.45 -5.92 -6.82
N PRO A 178 14.68 -6.42 -6.62
CA PRO A 178 15.07 -7.78 -7.03
C PRO A 178 14.23 -8.91 -6.42
N ALA A 179 13.64 -8.71 -5.23
CA ALA A 179 12.74 -9.73 -4.64
C ALA A 179 11.40 -9.92 -5.38
N LEU A 180 11.14 -9.13 -6.43
CA LEU A 180 9.97 -9.26 -7.30
C LEU A 180 10.30 -9.94 -8.64
N ASP A 181 11.53 -10.41 -8.82
CA ASP A 181 11.93 -11.23 -9.99
C ASP A 181 11.40 -12.67 -9.89
#